data_AF-A0A518I6C9-F1
#
_entry.id   AF-A0A518I6C9-F1
#
_cell.length_a   1.000
_cell.length_b   1.000
_cell.length_c   1.000
_cell.angle_alpha   90.00
_cell.angle_beta   90.00
_cell.angle_gamma   90.00
#
_symmetry.space_group_name_H-M   'P 1'
#
loop_
_entity.id
_entity.type
_entity.pdbx_description
1 polymer ?
#
loop_
_entity_poly.entity_id
_entity_poly.type
_entity_poly.pdbx_seq_one_letter_code
_entity_poly.pdbx_strand_id
1 'polypeptide(L)'
;MSENVFAALEELQQQSPEAVLDRLIETLTEQKNYHRLFDALLMKKKQELGVELLQPTSFDPVPEEQKKEFEQAYIDAARKVGSLFLEQKLYSDAWLYFQTIQEPDLVAEALNKINPRTIPEDKVEELIQVCVYEGANPEKGFEIMLQVNGICNTITVFDQMNAQLKPESRQKVARLLVDQLYSDLVQSLQYQVQQKVPMAPPTENLRELMAGRDWMFEGGAYHIDVSHLNSVVRFARLLNDDDPSLAKVIELCEYGSQLDEQFQYPGEAPFEDFYPAHQHFFKALTGEESDRNLGIAYFEKKLEQEPDDEDKQMIAYVLIDLLTRVDQNERAIELAETYLSQFEDPNTFSFTDLCRKTDHLDVLQRVARGKGDLVTFAGALLDTQNQTQES
;
A
#
# COMPACT_ATOMS: atom_id res chain seq x y z
N MET A 1 9.98 4.63 -47.69
CA MET A 1 9.92 5.71 -46.68
C MET A 1 11.25 5.85 -45.94
N SER A 2 11.88 4.75 -45.50
CA SER A 2 13.18 4.77 -44.80
C SER A 2 14.35 5.31 -45.64
N GLU A 3 14.54 4.88 -46.90
CA GLU A 3 15.64 5.36 -47.76
C GLU A 3 15.65 6.89 -47.99
N ASN A 4 14.47 7.52 -47.99
CA ASN A 4 14.34 8.97 -48.22
C ASN A 4 14.75 9.79 -46.98
N VAL A 5 14.62 9.21 -45.78
CA VAL A 5 15.01 9.87 -44.51
C VAL A 5 16.53 9.88 -44.38
N PHE A 6 17.22 8.78 -44.71
CA PHE A 6 18.69 8.73 -44.67
C PHE A 6 19.32 9.71 -45.65
N ALA A 7 18.82 9.77 -46.90
CA ALA A 7 19.31 10.73 -47.90
C ALA A 7 19.07 12.20 -47.48
N ALA A 8 17.91 12.50 -46.88
CA ALA A 8 17.62 13.84 -46.37
C ALA A 8 18.53 14.25 -45.20
N LEU A 9 18.89 13.30 -44.32
CA LEU A 9 19.84 13.54 -43.23
C LEU A 9 21.27 13.77 -43.75
N GLU A 10 21.69 13.04 -44.79
CA GLU A 10 22.99 13.24 -45.46
C GLU A 10 23.08 14.60 -46.18
N GLU A 11 22.00 15.05 -46.84
CA GLU A 11 21.94 16.38 -47.46
C GLU A 11 21.97 17.51 -46.41
N LEU A 12 21.24 17.35 -45.30
CA LEU A 12 21.23 18.33 -44.21
C LEU A 12 22.56 18.38 -43.45
N GLN A 13 23.29 17.26 -43.36
CA GLN A 13 24.63 17.23 -42.77
C GLN A 13 25.59 18.18 -43.50
N GLN A 14 25.45 18.30 -44.82
CA GLN A 14 26.27 19.21 -45.63
C GLN A 14 25.92 20.69 -45.39
N GLN A 15 24.76 21.00 -44.79
CA GLN A 15 24.28 22.37 -44.55
C GLN A 15 24.45 22.82 -43.09
N SER A 16 24.09 21.99 -42.11
CA SER A 16 24.32 22.27 -40.68
C SER A 16 24.12 21.00 -39.82
N PRO A 17 25.07 20.67 -38.93
CA PRO A 17 24.96 19.52 -38.02
C PRO A 17 23.74 19.57 -37.08
N GLU A 18 23.31 20.75 -36.66
CA GLU A 18 22.15 20.94 -35.76
C GLU A 18 20.83 20.59 -36.46
N ALA A 19 20.70 20.95 -37.74
CA ALA A 19 19.51 20.69 -38.54
C ALA A 19 19.26 19.19 -38.78
N VAL A 20 20.30 18.37 -38.74
CA VAL A 20 20.21 16.90 -38.84
C VAL A 20 19.51 16.33 -37.61
N LEU A 21 19.86 16.79 -36.41
CA LEU A 21 19.25 16.30 -35.17
C LEU A 21 17.82 16.79 -35.01
N ASP A 22 17.52 18.03 -35.38
CA ASP A 22 16.15 18.53 -35.37
C ASP A 22 15.25 17.73 -36.32
N ARG A 23 15.73 17.43 -37.53
CA ARG A 23 15.00 16.60 -38.48
C ARG A 23 14.83 15.16 -38.00
N LEU A 24 15.83 14.59 -37.31
CA LEU A 24 15.75 13.27 -36.69
C LEU A 24 14.69 13.24 -35.59
N ILE A 25 14.66 14.24 -34.71
CA ILE A 25 13.66 14.38 -33.63
C ILE A 25 12.25 14.50 -34.21
N GLU A 26 12.04 15.33 -35.23
CA GLU A 26 10.75 15.44 -35.93
C GLU A 26 10.30 14.10 -36.49
N THR A 27 11.19 13.43 -37.23
CA THR A 27 10.89 12.15 -37.88
C THR A 27 10.57 11.06 -36.86
N LEU A 28 11.32 10.98 -35.76
CA LEU A 28 11.09 9.99 -34.70
C LEU A 28 9.80 10.26 -33.92
N THR A 29 9.44 11.54 -33.75
CA THR A 29 8.16 11.96 -33.17
C THR A 29 7.00 11.55 -34.07
N GLU A 30 7.08 11.80 -35.38
CA GLU A 30 6.07 11.38 -36.37
C GLU A 30 5.93 9.86 -36.46
N GLN A 31 7.04 9.12 -36.36
CA GLN A 31 7.06 7.66 -36.35
C GLN A 31 6.61 7.06 -35.02
N LYS A 32 6.33 7.87 -33.99
CA LYS A 32 6.03 7.44 -32.62
C LYS A 32 7.10 6.52 -32.02
N ASN A 33 8.35 6.66 -32.45
CA ASN A 33 9.46 5.85 -31.93
C ASN A 33 10.11 6.60 -30.76
N TYR A 34 9.39 6.64 -29.65
CA TYR A 34 9.74 7.50 -28.52
C TYR A 34 10.99 7.07 -27.77
N HIS A 35 11.36 5.77 -27.76
CA HIS A 35 12.64 5.33 -27.21
C HIS A 35 13.82 5.93 -27.96
N ARG A 36 13.78 5.91 -29.29
CA ARG A 36 14.83 6.55 -30.09
C ARG A 36 14.77 8.08 -30.04
N LEU A 37 13.58 8.64 -29.80
CA LEU A 37 13.43 10.07 -29.57
C LEU A 37 14.18 10.51 -28.31
N PHE A 38 14.15 9.71 -27.24
CA PHE A 38 14.94 9.95 -26.04
C PHE A 38 16.44 10.04 -26.36
N ASP A 39 16.96 9.04 -27.08
CA ASP A 39 18.36 9.03 -27.52
C ASP A 39 18.70 10.28 -28.36
N ALA A 40 17.84 10.65 -29.31
CA ALA A 40 18.05 11.81 -30.17
C ALA A 40 18.05 13.14 -29.39
N LEU A 41 17.21 13.28 -28.36
CA LEU A 41 17.19 14.46 -27.48
C LEU A 41 18.49 14.57 -26.66
N LEU A 42 19.00 13.45 -26.14
CA LEU A 42 20.28 13.43 -25.43
C LEU A 42 21.46 13.70 -26.36
N MET A 43 21.43 13.17 -27.60
CA MET A 43 22.42 13.49 -28.63
C MET A 43 22.47 14.98 -28.92
N LYS A 44 21.29 15.63 -29.05
CA LYS A 44 21.23 17.09 -29.25
C LYS A 44 21.88 17.84 -28.11
N LYS A 45 21.59 17.48 -26.85
CA LYS A 45 22.22 18.14 -25.71
C LYS A 45 23.73 17.90 -25.66
N LYS A 46 24.21 16.70 -25.96
CA LYS A 46 25.65 16.41 -26.01
C LYS A 46 26.37 17.19 -27.12
N GLN A 47 25.70 17.44 -28.24
CA GLN A 47 26.24 18.29 -29.31
C GLN A 47 26.41 19.72 -28.83
N GLU A 48 25.41 20.29 -28.14
CA GLU A 48 25.47 21.63 -27.53
C GLU A 48 26.61 21.75 -26.50
N LEU A 49 26.85 20.69 -25.73
CA LEU A 49 27.91 20.62 -24.74
C LEU A 49 29.31 20.32 -25.34
N GLY A 50 29.38 19.97 -26.63
CA GLY A 50 30.63 19.62 -27.33
C GLY A 50 31.22 18.26 -26.93
N VAL A 51 30.38 17.31 -26.50
CA VAL A 51 30.77 16.01 -25.95
C VAL A 51 30.55 14.88 -26.98
N GLU A 52 31.20 13.73 -26.80
CA GLU A 52 31.07 12.57 -27.68
C GLU A 52 29.62 12.07 -27.82
N LEU A 53 29.17 11.90 -29.07
CA LEU A 53 27.77 11.63 -29.45
C LEU A 53 27.42 10.14 -29.59
N LEU A 54 28.41 9.25 -29.67
CA LEU A 54 28.21 7.84 -30.01
C LEU A 54 27.51 7.02 -28.91
N GLN A 55 27.49 7.54 -27.67
CA GLN A 55 26.73 6.96 -26.56
C GLN A 55 25.81 8.01 -25.93
N PRO A 56 24.59 8.22 -26.44
CA PRO A 56 23.71 9.32 -26.02
C PRO A 56 23.36 9.31 -24.54
N THR A 57 23.17 8.11 -23.98
CA THR A 57 22.70 7.88 -22.60
C THR A 57 23.81 7.77 -21.56
N SER A 58 25.08 7.67 -21.95
CA SER A 58 26.20 7.49 -21.01
C SER A 58 26.64 8.81 -20.38
N PHE A 59 26.90 8.79 -19.07
CA PHE A 59 27.50 9.93 -18.34
C PHE A 59 29.04 9.93 -18.41
N ASP A 60 29.67 8.83 -18.85
CA ASP A 60 31.13 8.66 -18.87
C ASP A 60 31.88 9.75 -19.66
N PRO A 61 31.43 10.18 -20.85
CA PRO A 61 32.16 11.20 -21.60
C PRO A 61 31.87 12.63 -21.11
N VAL A 62 30.97 12.84 -20.15
CA VAL A 62 30.52 14.17 -19.71
C VAL A 62 31.42 14.71 -18.59
N PRO A 63 32.09 15.87 -18.77
CA PRO A 63 32.92 16.49 -17.73
C PRO A 63 32.13 16.82 -16.46
N GLU A 64 32.75 16.74 -15.28
CA GLU A 64 32.07 16.95 -13.98
C GLU A 64 31.36 18.31 -13.87
N GLU A 65 31.93 19.35 -14.48
CA GLU A 65 31.36 20.70 -14.51
C GLU A 65 30.04 20.77 -15.27
N GLN A 66 29.83 19.88 -16.25
CA GLN A 66 28.65 19.83 -17.12
C GLN A 66 27.70 18.68 -16.76
N LYS A 67 28.08 17.78 -15.84
CA LYS A 67 27.24 16.64 -15.41
C LYS A 67 25.87 17.09 -14.93
N LYS A 68 25.79 18.17 -14.14
CA LYS A 68 24.51 18.71 -13.65
C LYS A 68 23.61 19.23 -14.77
N GLU A 69 24.20 19.89 -15.78
CA GLU A 69 23.43 20.40 -16.92
C GLU A 69 22.91 19.24 -17.79
N PHE A 70 23.74 18.20 -17.97
CA PHE A 70 23.34 16.99 -18.69
C PHE A 70 22.30 16.16 -17.92
N GLU A 71 22.41 16.06 -16.60
CA GLU A 71 21.41 15.42 -15.73
C GLU A 71 20.05 16.11 -15.84
N GLN A 72 20.01 17.45 -15.81
CA GLN A 72 18.77 18.19 -16.01
C GLN A 72 18.16 17.91 -17.39
N ALA A 73 18.98 17.91 -18.45
CA ALA A 73 18.50 17.60 -19.79
C ALA A 73 18.03 16.14 -19.92
N TYR A 74 18.64 15.21 -19.19
CA TYR A 74 18.21 13.82 -19.11
C TYR A 74 16.82 13.72 -18.47
N ILE A 75 16.60 14.41 -17.35
CA ILE A 75 15.30 14.47 -16.68
C ILE A 75 14.25 15.08 -17.60
N ASP A 76 14.55 16.21 -18.26
CA ASP A 76 13.61 16.88 -19.16
C ASP A 76 13.27 16.02 -20.40
N ALA A 77 14.26 15.32 -20.96
CA ALA A 77 14.04 14.39 -22.07
C ALA A 77 13.18 13.19 -21.64
N ALA A 78 13.45 12.61 -20.47
CA ALA A 78 12.70 11.48 -19.93
C ALA A 78 11.25 11.90 -19.62
N ARG A 79 11.04 13.09 -19.02
CA ARG A 79 9.72 13.64 -18.74
C ARG A 79 8.92 13.88 -20.03
N LYS A 80 9.56 14.44 -21.06
CA LYS A 80 8.93 14.68 -22.37
C LYS A 80 8.51 13.37 -23.05
N VAL A 81 9.42 12.40 -23.10
CA VAL A 81 9.17 11.09 -23.72
C VAL A 81 8.11 10.30 -22.94
N GLY A 82 8.21 10.27 -21.61
CA GLY A 82 7.22 9.66 -20.74
C GLY A 82 5.83 10.27 -20.92
N SER A 83 5.73 11.60 -21.04
CA SER A 83 4.46 12.29 -21.30
C SER A 83 3.83 11.88 -22.64
N LEU A 84 4.64 11.73 -23.69
CA LEU A 84 4.16 11.24 -25.00
C LEU A 84 3.66 9.80 -24.93
N PHE A 85 4.30 8.94 -24.14
CA PHE A 85 3.81 7.57 -23.88
C PHE A 85 2.46 7.58 -23.14
N LEU A 86 2.30 8.46 -22.13
CA LEU A 86 1.03 8.64 -21.42
C LEU A 86 -0.09 9.11 -22.36
N GLU A 87 0.18 10.03 -23.29
CA GLU A 87 -0.80 10.46 -24.30
C GLU A 87 -1.28 9.31 -25.21
N GLN A 88 -0.39 8.35 -25.52
CA GLN A 88 -0.73 7.15 -26.29
C GLN A 88 -1.31 6.03 -25.42
N LYS A 89 -1.49 6.24 -24.11
CA LYS A 89 -1.96 5.23 -23.14
C LYS A 89 -1.04 4.00 -23.04
N LEU A 90 0.25 4.20 -23.27
CA LEU A 90 1.30 3.18 -23.10
C LEU A 90 1.93 3.36 -21.72
N TYR A 91 1.28 2.81 -20.69
CA TYR A 91 1.64 3.09 -19.30
C TYR A 91 2.91 2.37 -18.84
N SER A 92 3.16 1.14 -19.33
CA SER A 92 4.39 0.40 -19.00
C SER A 92 5.63 1.13 -19.50
N ASP A 93 5.60 1.58 -20.76
CA ASP A 93 6.72 2.34 -21.34
C ASP A 93 6.88 3.70 -20.66
N ALA A 94 5.78 4.38 -20.30
CA ALA A 94 5.85 5.64 -19.55
C ALA A 94 6.50 5.44 -18.18
N TRP A 95 6.09 4.39 -17.45
CA TRP A 95 6.60 4.10 -16.11
C TRP A 95 8.11 3.90 -16.09
N LEU A 96 8.69 3.23 -17.09
CA LEU A 96 10.14 3.05 -17.21
C LEU A 96 10.91 4.38 -17.11
N TYR A 97 10.43 5.43 -17.79
CA TYR A 97 11.07 6.75 -17.75
C TYR A 97 10.82 7.47 -16.44
N PHE A 98 9.58 7.48 -15.96
CA PHE A 98 9.19 8.18 -14.73
C PHE A 98 9.79 7.55 -13.46
N GLN A 99 9.94 6.23 -13.43
CA GLN A 99 10.65 5.50 -12.39
C GLN A 99 12.14 5.89 -12.37
N THR A 100 12.77 6.01 -13.54
CA THR A 100 14.20 6.36 -13.66
C THR A 100 14.48 7.76 -13.12
N ILE A 101 13.58 8.72 -13.35
CA ILE A 101 13.70 10.09 -12.84
C ILE A 101 13.09 10.28 -11.44
N GLN A 102 12.53 9.22 -10.84
CA GLN A 102 11.86 9.25 -9.54
C GLN A 102 10.67 10.24 -9.46
N GLU A 103 9.93 10.40 -10.56
CA GLU A 103 8.72 11.25 -10.64
C GLU A 103 7.46 10.42 -10.90
N PRO A 104 6.99 9.61 -9.93
CA PRO A 104 5.87 8.70 -10.13
C PRO A 104 4.51 9.42 -10.26
N ASP A 105 4.41 10.66 -9.76
CA ASP A 105 3.14 11.37 -9.59
C ASP A 105 2.39 11.56 -10.91
N LEU A 106 3.09 11.86 -12.01
CA LEU A 106 2.47 12.06 -13.32
C LEU A 106 1.84 10.78 -13.87
N VAL A 107 2.48 9.63 -13.63
CA VAL A 107 1.93 8.33 -14.02
C VAL A 107 0.75 7.98 -13.11
N ALA A 108 0.88 8.20 -11.80
CA ALA A 108 -0.19 7.95 -10.84
C ALA A 108 -1.45 8.79 -11.17
N GLU A 109 -1.30 10.07 -11.51
CA GLU A 109 -2.40 10.93 -11.96
C GLU A 109 -3.05 10.45 -13.26
N ALA A 110 -2.26 10.02 -14.23
CA ALA A 110 -2.77 9.48 -15.49
C ALA A 110 -3.55 8.18 -15.25
N LEU A 111 -3.03 7.28 -14.41
CA LEU A 111 -3.67 6.03 -14.00
C LEU A 111 -4.98 6.29 -13.24
N ASN A 112 -5.01 7.28 -12.35
CA ASN A 112 -6.21 7.64 -11.58
C ASN A 112 -7.38 8.10 -12.47
N LYS A 113 -7.09 8.67 -13.65
CA LYS A 113 -8.12 9.10 -14.63
C LYS A 113 -8.71 7.93 -15.43
N ILE A 114 -8.12 6.73 -15.34
CA ILE A 114 -8.62 5.56 -16.05
C ILE A 114 -9.90 5.08 -15.37
N ASN A 115 -10.95 4.91 -16.17
CA ASN A 115 -12.17 4.25 -15.71
C ASN A 115 -12.01 2.72 -15.89
N PRO A 116 -11.98 1.93 -14.81
CA PRO A 116 -11.78 0.48 -14.86
C PRO A 116 -12.76 -0.24 -15.80
N ARG A 117 -13.98 0.26 -15.92
CA ARG A 117 -15.06 -0.37 -16.73
C ARG A 117 -14.90 -0.19 -18.24
N THR A 118 -13.99 0.68 -18.66
CA THR A 118 -13.76 1.00 -20.08
C THR A 118 -12.44 0.43 -20.60
N ILE A 119 -11.71 -0.30 -19.75
CA ILE A 119 -10.42 -0.89 -20.10
C ILE A 119 -10.68 -2.15 -20.94
N PRO A 120 -10.06 -2.27 -22.14
CA PRO A 120 -10.04 -3.52 -22.89
C PRO A 120 -9.39 -4.65 -22.08
N GLU A 121 -9.96 -5.87 -22.10
CA GLU A 121 -9.46 -7.01 -21.32
C GLU A 121 -7.98 -7.31 -21.58
N ASP A 122 -7.49 -7.13 -22.80
CA ASP A 122 -6.10 -7.31 -23.21
C ASP A 122 -5.12 -6.30 -22.59
N LYS A 123 -5.64 -5.18 -22.07
CA LYS A 123 -4.86 -4.12 -21.41
C LYS A 123 -4.96 -4.14 -19.89
N VAL A 124 -5.86 -4.94 -19.32
CA VAL A 124 -6.03 -5.03 -17.87
C VAL A 124 -4.79 -5.64 -17.20
N GLU A 125 -4.25 -6.73 -17.76
CA GLU A 125 -3.06 -7.38 -17.21
C GLU A 125 -1.83 -6.46 -17.26
N GLU A 126 -1.63 -5.74 -18.36
CA GLU A 126 -0.55 -4.75 -18.50
C GLU A 126 -0.66 -3.65 -17.43
N LEU A 127 -1.87 -3.14 -17.20
CA LEU A 127 -2.11 -2.13 -16.17
C LEU A 127 -1.89 -2.66 -14.76
N ILE A 128 -2.34 -3.88 -14.47
CA ILE A 128 -2.11 -4.53 -13.17
C ILE A 128 -0.60 -4.71 -12.94
N GLN A 129 0.14 -5.12 -13.97
CA GLN A 129 1.60 -5.27 -13.90
C GLN A 129 2.26 -3.96 -13.47
N VAL A 130 1.95 -2.86 -14.16
CA VAL A 130 2.55 -1.54 -13.88
C VAL A 130 2.09 -0.99 -12.53
N CYS A 131 0.79 -1.08 -12.23
CA CYS A 131 0.22 -0.46 -11.04
C CYS A 131 0.60 -1.21 -9.77
N VAL A 132 0.41 -2.54 -9.77
CA VAL A 132 0.51 -3.38 -8.57
C VAL A 132 1.92 -3.93 -8.42
N TYR A 133 2.46 -4.59 -9.45
CA TYR A 133 3.74 -5.30 -9.36
C TYR A 133 4.95 -4.37 -9.49
N GLU A 134 4.91 -3.39 -10.39
CA GLU A 134 5.99 -2.40 -10.54
C GLU A 134 5.82 -1.20 -9.59
N GLY A 135 4.67 -1.09 -8.92
CA GLY A 135 4.42 -0.14 -7.85
C GLY A 135 4.12 1.29 -8.30
N ALA A 136 3.70 1.51 -9.55
CA ALA A 136 3.41 2.85 -10.08
C ALA A 136 2.25 3.53 -9.35
N ASN A 137 1.16 2.78 -9.11
CA ASN A 137 0.00 3.22 -8.34
C ASN A 137 -0.77 1.98 -7.86
N PRO A 138 -0.35 1.38 -6.73
CA PRO A 138 -0.96 0.14 -6.25
C PRO A 138 -2.46 0.28 -5.98
N GLU A 139 -2.88 1.42 -5.43
CA GLU A 139 -4.27 1.69 -5.07
C GLU A 139 -5.19 1.57 -6.29
N LYS A 140 -4.82 2.22 -7.39
CA LYS A 140 -5.59 2.14 -8.64
C LYS A 140 -5.52 0.76 -9.26
N GLY A 141 -4.38 0.08 -9.14
CA GLY A 141 -4.21 -1.29 -9.63
C GLY A 141 -5.15 -2.28 -8.95
N PHE A 142 -5.28 -2.21 -7.62
CA PHE A 142 -6.23 -3.03 -6.87
C PHE A 142 -7.69 -2.65 -7.13
N GLU A 143 -7.99 -1.36 -7.36
CA GLU A 143 -9.34 -0.94 -7.80
C GLU A 143 -9.72 -1.57 -9.15
N ILE A 144 -8.79 -1.55 -10.12
CA ILE A 144 -9.00 -2.18 -11.44
C ILE A 144 -9.17 -3.69 -11.29
N MET A 145 -8.30 -4.34 -10.52
CA MET A 145 -8.37 -5.78 -10.28
C MET A 145 -9.70 -6.19 -9.62
N LEU A 146 -10.17 -5.40 -8.66
CA LEU A 146 -11.45 -5.65 -7.99
C LEU A 146 -12.62 -5.59 -8.97
N GLN A 147 -12.64 -4.61 -9.87
CA GLN A 147 -13.74 -4.43 -10.83
C GLN A 147 -13.71 -5.45 -11.97
N VAL A 148 -12.53 -5.92 -12.41
CA VAL A 148 -12.41 -6.81 -13.58
C VAL A 148 -12.25 -8.28 -13.17
N ASN A 149 -11.36 -8.59 -12.24
CA ASN A 149 -11.05 -9.96 -11.82
C ASN A 149 -11.86 -10.41 -10.59
N GLY A 150 -12.52 -9.48 -9.91
CA GLY A 150 -13.33 -9.74 -8.73
C GLY A 150 -12.54 -9.80 -7.42
N ILE A 151 -13.27 -9.90 -6.31
CA ILE A 151 -12.72 -9.80 -4.96
C ILE A 151 -11.80 -10.98 -4.59
N CYS A 152 -12.09 -12.21 -5.05
CA CYS A 152 -11.28 -13.41 -4.76
C CYS A 152 -9.81 -13.24 -5.18
N ASN A 153 -9.63 -12.84 -6.45
CA ASN A 153 -8.32 -12.63 -7.04
C ASN A 153 -7.60 -11.47 -6.37
N THR A 154 -8.33 -10.38 -6.11
CA THR A 154 -7.80 -9.18 -5.45
C THR A 154 -7.29 -9.48 -4.04
N ILE A 155 -8.03 -10.25 -3.25
CA ILE A 155 -7.61 -10.73 -1.92
C ILE A 155 -6.33 -11.56 -2.01
N THR A 156 -6.27 -12.48 -2.97
CA THR A 156 -5.13 -13.39 -3.14
C THR A 156 -3.85 -12.62 -3.50
N VAL A 157 -3.94 -11.68 -4.45
CA VAL A 157 -2.78 -10.84 -4.82
C VAL A 157 -2.40 -9.89 -3.69
N PHE A 158 -3.38 -9.28 -3.00
CA PHE A 158 -3.10 -8.40 -1.88
C PHE A 158 -2.36 -9.13 -0.76
N ASP A 159 -2.77 -10.35 -0.41
CA ASP A 159 -2.11 -11.15 0.63
C ASP A 159 -0.63 -11.40 0.33
N GLN A 160 -0.30 -11.69 -0.94
CA GLN A 160 1.07 -11.93 -1.40
C GLN A 160 1.92 -10.65 -1.45
N MET A 161 1.30 -9.53 -1.82
CA MET A 161 2.01 -8.26 -2.06
C MET A 161 2.04 -7.32 -0.87
N ASN A 162 1.19 -7.55 0.14
CA ASN A 162 1.02 -6.67 1.30
C ASN A 162 2.37 -6.27 1.91
N ALA A 163 3.28 -7.22 2.13
CA ALA A 163 4.60 -6.97 2.73
C ALA A 163 5.53 -6.05 1.90
N GLN A 164 5.30 -5.91 0.59
CA GLN A 164 6.11 -5.09 -0.31
C GLN A 164 5.51 -3.68 -0.53
N LEU A 165 4.22 -3.51 -0.25
CA LEU A 165 3.53 -2.24 -0.42
C LEU A 165 3.94 -1.22 0.66
N LYS A 166 3.82 0.07 0.36
CA LYS A 166 3.97 1.13 1.35
C LYS A 166 2.80 1.09 2.37
N PRO A 167 3.02 1.44 3.65
CA PRO A 167 1.97 1.41 4.68
C PRO A 167 0.67 2.13 4.28
N GLU A 168 0.78 3.32 3.70
CA GLU A 168 -0.37 4.10 3.23
C GLU A 168 -1.17 3.37 2.14
N SER A 169 -0.48 2.75 1.18
CA SER A 169 -1.14 1.99 0.12
C SER A 169 -1.81 0.73 0.67
N ARG A 170 -1.19 0.04 1.65
CA ARG A 170 -1.81 -1.11 2.34
C ARG A 170 -3.13 -0.72 2.97
N GLN A 171 -3.16 0.42 3.66
CA GLN A 171 -4.35 0.97 4.32
C GLN A 171 -5.47 1.24 3.33
N LYS A 172 -5.17 1.96 2.24
CA LYS A 172 -6.19 2.29 1.24
C LYS A 172 -6.74 1.07 0.51
N VAL A 173 -5.89 0.08 0.21
CA VAL A 173 -6.34 -1.18 -0.41
C VAL A 173 -7.19 -2.01 0.57
N ALA A 174 -6.79 -2.10 1.84
CA ALA A 174 -7.60 -2.76 2.87
C ALA A 174 -8.99 -2.10 3.00
N ARG A 175 -9.05 -0.77 3.02
CA ARG A 175 -10.31 -0.01 3.04
C ARG A 175 -11.18 -0.31 1.83
N LEU A 176 -10.60 -0.34 0.63
CA LEU A 176 -11.29 -0.66 -0.62
C LEU A 176 -11.92 -2.06 -0.58
N LEU A 177 -11.20 -3.05 -0.04
CA LEU A 177 -11.72 -4.41 0.14
C LEU A 177 -12.85 -4.48 1.16
N VAL A 178 -12.72 -3.76 2.29
CA VAL A 178 -13.78 -3.66 3.31
C VAL A 178 -15.04 -3.04 2.73
N ASP A 179 -14.92 -1.92 2.02
CA ASP A 179 -16.05 -1.20 1.47
C ASP A 179 -16.80 -2.03 0.41
N GLN A 180 -16.06 -2.73 -0.46
CA GLN A 180 -16.66 -3.61 -1.45
C GLN A 180 -17.37 -4.80 -0.80
N LEU A 181 -16.70 -5.52 0.11
CA LEU A 181 -17.27 -6.69 0.77
C LEU A 181 -18.52 -6.32 1.59
N TYR A 182 -18.47 -5.20 2.31
CA TYR A 182 -19.60 -4.71 3.09
C TYR A 182 -20.80 -4.37 2.18
N SER A 183 -20.56 -3.66 1.07
CA SER A 183 -21.61 -3.37 0.08
C SER A 183 -22.24 -4.63 -0.49
N ASP A 184 -21.42 -5.62 -0.87
CA ASP A 184 -21.88 -6.88 -1.45
C ASP A 184 -22.72 -7.68 -0.45
N LEU A 185 -22.32 -7.70 0.83
CA LEU A 185 -23.07 -8.35 1.90
C LEU A 185 -24.41 -7.66 2.17
N VAL A 186 -24.41 -6.32 2.30
CA VAL A 186 -25.63 -5.52 2.51
C VAL A 186 -26.63 -5.75 1.37
N GLN A 187 -26.17 -5.71 0.11
CA GLN A 187 -27.02 -5.97 -1.05
C GLN A 187 -27.59 -7.40 -1.04
N SER A 188 -26.76 -8.38 -0.74
CA SER A 188 -27.17 -9.80 -0.69
C SER A 188 -28.23 -10.05 0.39
N LEU A 189 -28.02 -9.50 1.59
CA LEU A 189 -28.97 -9.58 2.69
C LEU A 189 -30.26 -8.81 2.40
N GLN A 190 -30.16 -7.60 1.87
CA GLN A 190 -31.32 -6.79 1.51
C GLN A 190 -32.19 -7.53 0.49
N TYR A 191 -31.58 -8.17 -0.52
CA TYR A 191 -32.30 -8.96 -1.51
C TYR A 191 -33.08 -10.11 -0.86
N GLN A 192 -32.47 -10.86 0.04
CA GLN A 192 -33.13 -11.96 0.75
C GLN A 192 -34.24 -11.48 1.70
N VAL A 193 -34.02 -10.35 2.37
CA VAL A 193 -35.03 -9.71 3.22
C VAL A 193 -36.24 -9.31 2.38
N GLN A 194 -36.03 -8.68 1.21
CA GLN A 194 -37.10 -8.29 0.30
C GLN A 194 -37.86 -9.48 -0.26
N GLN A 195 -37.19 -10.62 -0.51
CA GLN A 195 -37.86 -11.84 -0.94
C GLN A 195 -38.86 -12.38 0.10
N LYS A 196 -38.52 -12.32 1.40
CA LYS A 196 -39.42 -12.79 2.47
C LYS A 196 -40.38 -11.73 2.99
N VAL A 197 -39.97 -10.46 2.97
CA VAL A 197 -40.74 -9.30 3.47
C VAL A 197 -40.72 -8.20 2.39
N PRO A 198 -41.65 -8.23 1.42
CA PRO A 198 -41.66 -7.32 0.27
C PRO A 198 -41.83 -5.83 0.60
N MET A 199 -42.17 -5.49 1.84
CA MET A 199 -42.37 -4.11 2.33
C MET A 199 -41.29 -3.66 3.33
N ALA A 200 -40.21 -4.42 3.48
CA ALA A 200 -39.09 -3.99 4.33
C ALA A 200 -38.44 -2.73 3.74
N PRO A 201 -38.20 -1.68 4.54
CA PRO A 201 -37.52 -0.48 4.07
C PRO A 201 -36.08 -0.83 3.66
N PRO A 202 -35.53 -0.17 2.63
CA PRO A 202 -34.12 -0.30 2.31
C PRO A 202 -33.29 0.27 3.47
N THR A 203 -32.30 -0.50 3.92
CA THR A 203 -31.37 -0.09 4.98
C THR A 203 -29.95 -0.37 4.50
N GLU A 204 -29.05 0.58 4.73
CA GLU A 204 -27.62 0.48 4.38
C GLU A 204 -26.78 -0.07 5.54
N ASN A 205 -27.41 -0.28 6.70
CA ASN A 205 -26.76 -0.75 7.91
C ASN A 205 -26.97 -2.27 8.09
N LEU A 206 -25.87 -3.01 8.28
CA LEU A 206 -25.89 -4.47 8.39
C LEU A 206 -26.56 -4.91 9.70
N ARG A 207 -26.31 -4.19 10.81
CA ARG A 207 -26.93 -4.46 12.11
C ARG A 207 -28.46 -4.32 12.05
N GLU A 208 -28.96 -3.30 11.35
CA GLU A 208 -30.41 -3.14 11.13
C GLU A 208 -31.00 -4.25 10.24
N LEU A 209 -30.23 -4.73 9.25
CA LEU A 209 -30.64 -5.85 8.41
C LEU A 209 -30.73 -7.16 9.21
N MET A 210 -29.85 -7.37 10.17
CA MET A 210 -29.78 -8.58 11.01
C MET A 210 -30.74 -8.56 12.19
N ALA A 211 -31.07 -7.39 12.74
CA ALA A 211 -31.85 -7.26 13.97
C ALA A 211 -33.22 -7.96 13.90
N GLY A 212 -33.42 -8.94 14.78
CA GLY A 212 -34.67 -9.69 14.89
C GLY A 212 -34.96 -10.64 13.73
N ARG A 213 -33.92 -11.02 12.96
CA ARG A 213 -34.03 -11.86 11.76
C ARG A 213 -33.12 -13.10 11.83
N ASP A 214 -33.12 -13.77 12.98
CA ASP A 214 -32.31 -14.98 13.24
C ASP A 214 -32.52 -16.10 12.20
N TRP A 215 -33.72 -16.14 11.59
CA TRP A 215 -34.06 -17.06 10.50
C TRP A 215 -33.16 -16.95 9.26
N MET A 216 -32.37 -15.88 9.11
CA MET A 216 -31.42 -15.73 8.01
C MET A 216 -30.21 -16.66 8.15
N PHE A 217 -29.89 -17.07 9.38
CA PHE A 217 -28.76 -17.94 9.70
C PHE A 217 -29.17 -19.39 9.92
N GLU A 218 -30.47 -19.68 9.91
CA GLU A 218 -31.00 -21.03 10.11
C GLU A 218 -30.53 -22.00 9.01
N GLY A 219 -30.00 -23.15 9.44
CA GLY A 219 -29.60 -24.24 8.54
C GLY A 219 -28.27 -24.01 7.82
N GLY A 220 -27.39 -23.16 8.35
CA GLY A 220 -26.08 -22.88 7.77
C GLY A 220 -26.12 -22.03 6.52
N ALA A 221 -27.13 -21.18 6.42
CA ALA A 221 -27.21 -20.18 5.38
C ALA A 221 -26.11 -19.13 5.60
N TYR A 222 -25.30 -18.90 4.56
CA TYR A 222 -24.35 -17.81 4.47
C TYR A 222 -24.66 -16.98 3.22
N HIS A 223 -24.35 -15.69 3.27
CA HIS A 223 -24.75 -14.71 2.25
C HIS A 223 -23.56 -14.05 1.56
N ILE A 224 -22.36 -14.44 1.96
CA ILE A 224 -21.10 -14.04 1.37
C ILE A 224 -20.07 -15.15 1.53
N ASP A 225 -19.07 -15.17 0.65
CA ASP A 225 -17.96 -16.11 0.79
C ASP A 225 -17.22 -15.85 2.11
N VAL A 226 -17.19 -16.87 2.96
CA VAL A 226 -16.64 -16.83 4.31
C VAL A 226 -15.11 -16.66 4.28
N SER A 227 -14.44 -17.17 3.24
CA SER A 227 -13.00 -17.01 3.05
C SER A 227 -12.66 -15.55 2.73
N HIS A 228 -13.51 -14.87 1.95
CA HIS A 228 -13.36 -13.44 1.71
C HIS A 228 -13.60 -12.64 3.00
N LEU A 229 -14.64 -12.99 3.75
CA LEU A 229 -14.95 -12.34 5.02
C LEU A 229 -13.78 -12.42 6.00
N ASN A 230 -13.23 -13.62 6.19
CA ASN A 230 -12.06 -13.82 7.05
C ASN A 230 -10.87 -12.97 6.58
N SER A 231 -10.53 -13.04 5.29
CA SER A 231 -9.38 -12.30 4.74
C SER A 231 -9.53 -10.78 4.92
N VAL A 232 -10.71 -10.22 4.63
CA VAL A 232 -10.97 -8.79 4.74
C VAL A 232 -10.94 -8.31 6.19
N VAL A 233 -11.52 -9.08 7.13
CA VAL A 233 -11.44 -8.79 8.57
C VAL A 233 -9.98 -8.79 9.04
N ARG A 234 -9.18 -9.74 8.56
CA ARG A 234 -7.74 -9.80 8.86
C ARG A 234 -6.98 -8.58 8.32
N PHE A 235 -7.28 -8.15 7.09
CA PHE A 235 -6.66 -6.97 6.46
C PHE A 235 -7.10 -5.66 7.10
N ALA A 236 -8.31 -5.59 7.65
CA ALA A 236 -8.80 -4.40 8.33
C ALA A 236 -7.96 -4.01 9.56
N ARG A 237 -7.14 -4.91 10.11
CA ARG A 237 -6.14 -4.58 11.16
C ARG A 237 -5.10 -3.56 10.72
N LEU A 238 -4.93 -3.37 9.40
CA LEU A 238 -4.02 -2.37 8.84
C LEU A 238 -4.61 -0.95 8.90
N LEU A 239 -5.93 -0.81 9.08
CA LEU A 239 -6.61 0.49 9.15
C LEU A 239 -6.22 1.27 10.41
N ASN A 240 -6.22 2.60 10.28
CA ASN A 240 -6.01 3.51 11.40
C ASN A 240 -7.29 3.67 12.22
N ASP A 241 -7.13 4.11 13.46
CA ASP A 241 -8.19 4.35 14.45
C ASP A 241 -9.21 5.42 14.02
N ASP A 242 -8.83 6.34 13.13
CA ASP A 242 -9.68 7.39 12.58
C ASP A 242 -10.49 6.95 11.33
N ASP A 243 -10.27 5.74 10.80
CA ASP A 243 -10.90 5.33 9.55
C ASP A 243 -12.39 4.95 9.76
N PRO A 244 -13.34 5.60 9.06
CA PRO A 244 -14.77 5.32 9.20
C PRO A 244 -15.16 3.90 8.78
N SER A 245 -14.33 3.22 7.98
CA SER A 245 -14.59 1.83 7.58
C SER A 245 -14.43 0.85 8.74
N LEU A 246 -13.79 1.22 9.86
CA LEU A 246 -13.73 0.38 11.07
C LEU A 246 -15.12 0.05 11.64
N ALA A 247 -16.07 0.99 11.58
CA ALA A 247 -17.45 0.72 12.00
C ALA A 247 -18.09 -0.40 11.16
N LYS A 248 -17.84 -0.40 9.85
CA LYS A 248 -18.31 -1.46 8.93
C LYS A 248 -17.66 -2.80 9.27
N VAL A 249 -16.38 -2.81 9.62
CA VAL A 249 -15.65 -4.04 9.99
C VAL A 249 -16.19 -4.63 11.29
N ILE A 250 -16.56 -3.80 12.26
CA ILE A 250 -17.22 -4.27 13.49
C ILE A 250 -18.55 -4.97 13.15
N GLU A 251 -19.35 -4.38 12.26
CA GLU A 251 -20.58 -5.02 11.79
C GLU A 251 -20.30 -6.34 11.02
N LEU A 252 -19.24 -6.39 10.20
CA LEU A 252 -18.80 -7.64 9.54
C LEU A 252 -18.40 -8.72 10.55
N CYS A 253 -17.75 -8.36 11.66
CA CYS A 253 -17.42 -9.29 12.74
C CYS A 253 -18.68 -9.77 13.48
N GLU A 254 -19.67 -8.89 13.68
CA GLU A 254 -20.97 -9.25 14.25
C GLU A 254 -21.71 -10.26 13.37
N TYR A 255 -21.69 -10.05 12.04
CA TYR A 255 -22.21 -11.01 11.07
C TYR A 255 -21.47 -12.35 11.12
N GLY A 256 -20.14 -12.32 11.08
CA GLY A 256 -19.31 -13.53 11.14
C GLY A 256 -19.53 -14.35 12.40
N SER A 257 -19.78 -13.69 13.54
CA SER A 257 -20.07 -14.35 14.82
C SER A 257 -21.43 -15.05 14.88
N GLN A 258 -22.37 -14.69 13.98
CA GLN A 258 -23.69 -15.32 13.88
C GLN A 258 -23.76 -16.48 12.88
N LEU A 259 -22.70 -16.69 12.09
CA LEU A 259 -22.60 -17.84 11.20
C LEU A 259 -22.51 -19.15 12.00
N ASP A 260 -22.87 -20.28 11.39
CA ASP A 260 -22.63 -21.59 12.00
C ASP A 260 -21.14 -21.80 12.31
N GLU A 261 -20.83 -22.52 13.38
CA GLU A 261 -19.46 -22.82 13.83
C GLU A 261 -18.58 -23.44 12.72
N GLN A 262 -19.17 -24.22 11.80
CA GLN A 262 -18.45 -24.82 10.67
C GLN A 262 -17.88 -23.78 9.67
N PHE A 263 -18.44 -22.57 9.66
CA PHE A 263 -17.99 -21.44 8.85
C PHE A 263 -17.20 -20.41 9.67
N GLN A 264 -17.03 -20.62 10.98
CA GLN A 264 -16.17 -19.80 11.82
C GLN A 264 -14.77 -20.42 11.85
N TYR A 265 -13.98 -20.13 10.81
CA TYR A 265 -12.60 -20.59 10.77
C TYR A 265 -11.80 -19.98 11.93
N PRO A 266 -11.11 -20.80 12.75
CA PRO A 266 -10.29 -20.28 13.82
C PRO A 266 -9.12 -19.46 13.25
N GLY A 267 -8.73 -18.42 13.98
CA GLY A 267 -7.52 -17.66 13.67
C GLY A 267 -6.28 -18.25 14.34
N GLU A 268 -5.15 -17.55 14.16
CA GLU A 268 -3.91 -17.78 14.90
C GLU A 268 -3.87 -16.88 16.13
N ALA A 269 -3.08 -17.24 17.14
CA ALA A 269 -2.87 -16.40 18.31
C ALA A 269 -2.42 -14.97 17.92
N PRO A 270 -3.03 -13.90 18.46
CA PRO A 270 -4.00 -13.84 19.56
C PRO A 270 -5.50 -13.81 19.15
N PHE A 271 -5.82 -14.21 17.93
CA PHE A 271 -7.16 -14.14 17.31
C PHE A 271 -7.80 -15.53 17.04
N GLU A 272 -7.55 -16.52 17.89
CA GLU A 272 -8.11 -17.88 17.81
C GLU A 272 -9.63 -17.85 17.71
N ASP A 273 -10.28 -17.10 18.61
CA ASP A 273 -11.69 -16.71 18.52
C ASP A 273 -11.84 -15.59 17.47
N PHE A 274 -11.75 -15.96 16.19
CA PHE A 274 -11.50 -15.01 15.09
C PHE A 274 -12.39 -13.77 15.14
N TYR A 275 -13.71 -13.92 15.01
CA TYR A 275 -14.61 -12.75 14.97
C TYR A 275 -14.72 -12.02 16.31
N PRO A 276 -14.89 -12.69 17.47
CA PRO A 276 -14.92 -12.00 18.77
C PRO A 276 -13.64 -11.22 19.10
N ALA A 277 -12.46 -11.81 18.85
CA ALA A 277 -11.18 -11.17 19.11
C ALA A 277 -10.96 -9.93 18.22
N HIS A 278 -11.30 -10.03 16.92
CA HIS A 278 -11.26 -8.88 16.01
C HIS A 278 -12.28 -7.82 16.40
N GLN A 279 -13.48 -8.20 16.86
CA GLN A 279 -14.48 -7.25 17.34
C GLN A 279 -13.96 -6.46 18.56
N HIS A 280 -13.33 -7.12 19.53
CA HIS A 280 -12.71 -6.45 20.68
C HIS A 280 -11.56 -5.52 20.25
N PHE A 281 -10.74 -5.94 19.29
CA PHE A 281 -9.67 -5.12 18.73
C PHE A 281 -10.19 -3.85 18.06
N PHE A 282 -11.14 -3.97 17.12
CA PHE A 282 -11.67 -2.81 16.40
C PHE A 282 -12.52 -1.87 17.28
N LYS A 283 -13.27 -2.43 18.23
CA LYS A 283 -13.98 -1.62 19.24
C LYS A 283 -13.01 -0.88 20.15
N ALA A 284 -11.83 -1.44 20.44
CA ALA A 284 -10.86 -0.72 21.24
C ALA A 284 -10.25 0.48 20.52
N LEU A 285 -10.09 0.39 19.20
CA LEU A 285 -9.60 1.49 18.36
C LEU A 285 -10.63 2.63 18.23
N THR A 286 -11.89 2.30 17.93
CA THR A 286 -12.92 3.30 17.58
C THR A 286 -13.89 3.67 18.71
N GLY A 287 -14.01 2.81 19.72
CA GLY A 287 -15.03 2.92 20.75
C GLY A 287 -14.77 4.00 21.79
N GLU A 288 -15.79 4.24 22.62
CA GLU A 288 -15.65 5.07 23.82
C GLU A 288 -14.62 4.45 24.78
N GLU A 289 -14.16 5.23 25.77
CA GLU A 289 -13.14 4.80 26.74
C GLU A 289 -13.51 3.47 27.43
N SER A 290 -14.79 3.19 27.62
CA SER A 290 -15.26 1.90 28.14
C SER A 290 -14.97 0.72 27.21
N ASP A 291 -15.27 0.86 25.92
CA ASP A 291 -15.05 -0.20 24.92
C ASP A 291 -13.55 -0.41 24.68
N ARG A 292 -12.78 0.68 24.70
CA ARG A 292 -11.31 0.65 24.70
C ARG A 292 -10.74 -0.18 25.83
N ASN A 293 -11.15 0.12 27.06
CA ASN A 293 -10.68 -0.62 28.22
C ASN A 293 -11.12 -2.08 28.19
N LEU A 294 -12.31 -2.40 27.67
CA LEU A 294 -12.77 -3.78 27.52
C LEU A 294 -11.93 -4.58 26.51
N GLY A 295 -11.61 -3.98 25.35
CA GLY A 295 -10.80 -4.65 24.34
C GLY A 295 -9.34 -4.82 24.78
N ILE A 296 -8.75 -3.82 25.45
CA ILE A 296 -7.41 -3.93 26.04
C ILE A 296 -7.39 -5.05 27.10
N ALA A 297 -8.36 -5.05 28.02
CA ALA A 297 -8.45 -6.05 29.08
C ALA A 297 -8.65 -7.48 28.54
N TYR A 298 -9.30 -7.64 27.38
CA TYR A 298 -9.44 -8.93 26.71
C TYR A 298 -8.06 -9.51 26.33
N PHE A 299 -7.20 -8.70 25.69
CA PHE A 299 -5.84 -9.13 25.30
C PHE A 299 -4.88 -9.24 26.49
N GLU A 300 -5.00 -8.38 27.51
CA GLU A 300 -4.22 -8.51 28.76
C GLU A 300 -4.51 -9.83 29.48
N LYS A 301 -5.80 -10.17 29.64
CA LYS A 301 -6.20 -11.45 30.23
C LYS A 301 -5.68 -12.63 29.42
N LYS A 302 -5.65 -12.50 28.08
CA LYS A 302 -5.11 -13.55 27.21
C LYS A 302 -3.62 -13.72 27.41
N LEU A 303 -2.87 -12.62 27.48
CA LEU A 303 -1.44 -12.61 27.74
C LEU A 303 -1.08 -13.26 29.09
N GLU A 304 -1.89 -13.04 30.13
CA GLU A 304 -1.69 -13.64 31.45
C GLU A 304 -2.00 -15.14 31.49
N GLN A 305 -2.93 -15.59 30.66
CA GLN A 305 -3.43 -16.97 30.65
C GLN A 305 -2.67 -17.88 29.69
N GLU A 306 -1.98 -17.31 28.70
CA GLU A 306 -1.22 -18.08 27.71
C GLU A 306 0.00 -18.72 28.39
N PRO A 307 0.17 -20.06 28.36
CA PRO A 307 1.38 -20.71 28.84
C PRO A 307 2.55 -20.64 27.85
N ASP A 308 2.28 -20.61 26.54
CA ASP A 308 3.31 -20.68 25.50
C ASP A 308 4.05 -19.34 25.33
N ASP A 309 5.38 -19.41 25.22
CA ASP A 309 6.21 -18.20 25.17
C ASP A 309 6.23 -17.55 23.77
N GLU A 310 6.01 -18.31 22.69
CA GLU A 310 5.88 -17.75 21.33
C GLU A 310 4.53 -17.03 21.19
N ASP A 311 3.44 -17.67 21.63
CA ASP A 311 2.10 -17.05 21.59
C ASP A 311 2.00 -15.83 22.52
N LYS A 312 2.65 -15.85 23.70
CA LYS A 312 2.77 -14.64 24.56
C LYS A 312 3.42 -13.47 23.84
N GLN A 313 4.50 -13.71 23.09
CA GLN A 313 5.18 -12.65 22.36
C GLN A 313 4.26 -12.06 21.29
N MET A 314 3.50 -12.89 20.58
CA MET A 314 2.52 -12.46 19.58
C MET A 314 1.37 -11.67 20.20
N ILE A 315 0.82 -12.12 21.33
CA ILE A 315 -0.21 -11.38 22.09
C ILE A 315 0.34 -10.04 22.57
N ALA A 316 1.55 -10.02 23.14
CA ALA A 316 2.18 -8.79 23.61
C ALA A 316 2.40 -7.79 22.48
N TYR A 317 2.85 -8.25 21.30
CA TYR A 317 3.02 -7.40 20.12
C TYR A 317 1.72 -6.72 19.70
N VAL A 318 0.61 -7.48 19.60
CA VAL A 318 -0.70 -6.93 19.23
C VAL A 318 -1.21 -5.95 20.29
N LEU A 319 -0.99 -6.24 21.58
CA LEU A 319 -1.37 -5.35 22.67
C LEU A 319 -0.58 -4.04 22.64
N ILE A 320 0.72 -4.09 22.35
CA ILE A 320 1.59 -2.91 22.23
C ILE A 320 1.20 -2.07 21.02
N ASP A 321 0.93 -2.70 19.87
CA ASP A 321 0.40 -2.02 18.68
C ASP A 321 -0.94 -1.33 18.99
N LEU A 322 -1.86 -2.04 19.65
CA LEU A 322 -3.14 -1.47 20.08
C LEU A 322 -2.96 -0.26 21.01
N LEU A 323 -2.11 -0.38 22.04
CA LEU A 323 -1.84 0.69 23.01
C LEU A 323 -1.19 1.91 22.36
N THR A 324 -0.28 1.69 21.42
CA THR A 324 0.38 2.77 20.66
C THR A 324 -0.63 3.52 19.80
N ARG A 325 -1.57 2.81 19.16
CA ARG A 325 -2.62 3.42 18.33
C ARG A 325 -3.67 4.21 19.13
N VAL A 326 -3.82 3.94 20.43
CA VAL A 326 -4.74 4.69 21.30
C VAL A 326 -4.03 5.71 22.20
N ASP A 327 -2.79 6.09 21.85
CA ASP A 327 -1.93 7.03 22.58
C ASP A 327 -1.61 6.63 24.05
N GLN A 328 -1.70 5.33 24.39
CA GLN A 328 -1.31 4.80 25.71
C GLN A 328 0.16 4.35 25.72
N ASN A 329 1.05 5.26 25.31
CA ASN A 329 2.48 4.98 25.07
C ASN A 329 3.21 4.45 26.32
N GLU A 330 2.95 5.01 27.50
CA GLU A 330 3.60 4.57 28.74
C GLU A 330 3.34 3.08 29.03
N ARG A 331 2.08 2.64 28.93
CA ARG A 331 1.68 1.24 29.12
C ARG A 331 2.27 0.33 28.03
N ALA A 332 2.32 0.82 26.79
CA ALA A 332 2.90 0.09 25.67
C ALA A 332 4.38 -0.24 25.94
N ILE A 333 5.14 0.71 26.49
CA ILE A 333 6.56 0.53 26.79
C ILE A 333 6.80 -0.39 27.98
N GLU A 334 6.00 -0.28 29.04
CA GLU A 334 6.10 -1.19 30.19
C GLU A 334 5.90 -2.66 29.77
N LEU A 335 4.92 -2.91 28.91
CA LEU A 335 4.69 -4.23 28.33
C LEU A 335 5.82 -4.65 27.39
N ALA A 336 6.31 -3.73 26.54
CA ALA A 336 7.40 -4.00 25.63
C ALA A 336 8.70 -4.33 26.39
N GLU A 337 9.01 -3.64 27.48
CA GLU A 337 10.16 -3.91 28.36
C GLU A 337 10.07 -5.32 28.96
N THR A 338 8.86 -5.74 29.37
CA THR A 338 8.62 -7.02 30.03
C THR A 338 8.66 -8.21 29.06
N TYR A 339 7.96 -8.12 27.94
CA TYR A 339 7.71 -9.26 27.05
C TYR A 339 8.53 -9.25 25.75
N LEU A 340 8.85 -8.06 25.22
CA LEU A 340 9.48 -7.91 23.90
C LEU A 340 10.84 -7.24 23.93
N SER A 341 11.42 -6.98 25.10
CA SER A 341 12.68 -6.22 25.17
C SER A 341 13.77 -6.87 24.35
N GLN A 342 13.80 -8.21 24.26
CA GLN A 342 14.78 -9.02 23.52
C GLN A 342 14.46 -9.25 22.05
N PHE A 343 13.29 -8.80 21.59
CA PHE A 343 12.83 -9.02 20.23
C PHE A 343 13.18 -7.81 19.35
N GLU A 344 14.07 -8.03 18.39
CA GLU A 344 14.35 -7.08 17.31
C GLU A 344 14.19 -7.78 15.97
N ASP A 345 13.08 -7.50 15.29
CA ASP A 345 12.85 -7.88 13.89
C ASP A 345 12.66 -6.60 13.05
N PRO A 346 13.58 -6.32 12.11
CA PRO A 346 13.48 -5.16 11.22
C PRO A 346 12.18 -5.06 10.42
N ASN A 347 11.49 -6.18 10.20
CA ASN A 347 10.28 -6.25 9.37
C ASN A 347 8.98 -6.26 10.17
N THR A 348 9.01 -6.52 11.48
CA THR A 348 7.80 -6.72 12.28
C THR A 348 7.77 -5.83 13.53
N PHE A 349 8.80 -5.89 14.38
CA PHE A 349 8.84 -5.11 15.61
C PHE A 349 10.26 -4.76 16.02
N SER A 350 10.48 -3.49 16.33
CA SER A 350 11.74 -2.97 16.85
C SER A 350 11.46 -2.19 18.13
N PHE A 351 11.92 -2.73 19.27
CA PHE A 351 11.82 -2.06 20.56
C PHE A 351 12.48 -0.67 20.54
N THR A 352 13.61 -0.57 19.83
CA THR A 352 14.34 0.67 19.60
C THR A 352 13.49 1.70 18.85
N ASP A 353 12.83 1.31 17.76
CA ASP A 353 11.96 2.22 17.01
C ASP A 353 10.71 2.63 17.79
N LEU A 354 10.13 1.71 18.59
CA LEU A 354 9.01 2.04 19.47
C LEU A 354 9.40 3.10 20.49
N CYS A 355 10.53 2.92 21.19
CA CYS A 355 11.02 3.88 22.18
C CYS A 355 11.33 5.25 21.55
N ARG A 356 11.84 5.28 20.31
CA ARG A 356 12.09 6.53 19.58
C ARG A 356 10.79 7.21 19.16
N LYS A 357 9.82 6.47 18.64
CA LYS A 357 8.51 7.02 18.20
C LYS A 357 7.68 7.59 19.35
N THR A 358 7.80 6.97 20.52
CA THR A 358 7.03 7.34 21.71
C THR A 358 7.77 8.32 22.63
N ASP A 359 8.98 8.75 22.26
CA ASP A 359 9.84 9.68 23.01
C ASP A 359 10.27 9.19 24.42
N HIS A 360 10.45 7.87 24.55
CA HIS A 360 10.86 7.23 25.80
C HIS A 360 12.25 6.59 25.68
N LEU A 361 13.22 7.38 25.21
CA LEU A 361 14.62 6.98 25.06
C LEU A 361 15.27 6.59 26.41
N ASP A 362 14.76 7.09 27.53
CA ASP A 362 15.21 6.73 28.88
C ASP A 362 15.01 5.23 29.18
N VAL A 363 13.91 4.65 28.69
CA VAL A 363 13.63 3.22 28.86
C VAL A 363 14.56 2.38 27.98
N LEU A 364 14.80 2.83 26.74
CA LEU A 364 15.77 2.21 25.84
C LEU A 364 17.17 2.17 26.47
N GLN A 365 17.61 3.27 27.10
CA GLN A 365 18.90 3.32 27.80
C GLN A 365 18.96 2.33 28.97
N ARG A 366 17.89 2.20 29.78
CA ARG A 366 17.84 1.24 30.91
C ARG A 366 17.91 -0.21 30.43
N VAL A 367 17.14 -0.55 29.40
CA VAL A 367 17.10 -1.90 28.81
C VAL A 367 18.45 -2.24 28.16
N ALA A 368 19.01 -1.35 27.35
CA ALA A 368 20.31 -1.55 26.71
C ALA A 368 21.45 -1.72 27.74
N ARG A 369 21.42 -0.93 28.82
CA ARG A 369 22.38 -1.06 29.93
C ARG A 369 22.24 -2.39 30.66
N GLY A 370 21.02 -2.87 30.90
CA GLY A 370 20.77 -4.17 31.53
C GLY A 370 21.29 -5.35 30.70
N LYS A 371 21.33 -5.19 29.38
CA LYS A 371 21.78 -6.22 28.42
C LYS A 371 23.26 -6.13 28.07
N GLY A 372 23.92 -5.02 28.39
CA GLY A 372 25.29 -4.77 27.96
C GLY A 372 25.42 -4.43 26.47
N ASP A 373 24.33 -4.00 25.82
CA ASP A 373 24.36 -3.54 24.44
C ASP A 373 24.84 -2.08 24.39
N LEU A 374 26.15 -1.94 24.18
CA LEU A 374 26.84 -0.65 24.14
C LEU A 374 26.45 0.19 22.91
N VAL A 375 26.04 -0.44 21.80
CA VAL A 375 25.73 0.27 20.55
C VAL A 375 24.38 0.95 20.70
N THR A 376 23.36 0.22 21.12
CA THR A 376 22.01 0.75 21.35
C THR A 376 22.00 1.78 22.48
N PHE A 377 22.78 1.56 23.54
CA PHE A 377 22.93 2.54 24.63
C PHE A 377 23.59 3.85 24.18
N ALA A 378 24.67 3.77 23.38
CA ALA A 378 25.33 4.95 22.85
C ALA A 378 24.44 5.70 21.84
N GLY A 379 23.70 4.97 21.00
CA GLY A 379 22.72 5.54 20.07
C GLY A 379 21.63 6.31 20.80
N ALA A 380 21.00 5.70 21.81
CA ALA A 380 19.97 6.36 22.62
C ALA A 380 20.47 7.63 23.31
N LEU A 381 21.70 7.63 23.84
CA LEU A 381 22.31 8.82 24.47
C LEU A 381 22.53 9.97 23.48
N LEU A 382 22.98 9.68 22.26
CA LEU A 382 23.23 10.69 21.23
C LEU A 382 21.91 11.27 20.69
N ASP A 383 20.89 10.44 20.50
CA ASP A 383 19.56 10.90 20.06
C ASP A 383 18.90 11.80 21.11
N THR A 384 18.97 11.46 22.41
CA THR A 384 18.47 12.32 23.49
C THR A 384 19.18 13.69 23.50
N GLN A 385 20.48 13.73 23.20
CA GLN A 385 21.24 14.99 23.12
C GLN A 385 20.83 15.86 21.91
N ASN A 386 20.56 15.25 20.75
CA ASN A 386 20.13 15.98 19.56
C ASN A 386 18.71 16.55 19.73
N GLN A 387 17.77 15.78 20.30
CA GLN A 387 16.41 16.26 20.58
C GLN A 387 16.39 17.46 21.56
N THR A 388 17.30 17.45 22.54
CA THR A 388 17.44 18.56 23.51
C THR A 388 18.05 19.83 22.90
N GLN A 389 18.73 19.73 21.74
CA GLN A 389 19.32 20.88 21.04
C GLN A 389 18.38 21.50 19.99
N GLU A 390 17.38 20.76 19.53
CA GLU A 390 16.37 21.23 18.56
C GLU A 390 15.09 21.81 19.19
N SER A 391 14.86 21.57 20.49
CA SER A 391 13.79 22.18 21.31
C SER A 391 14.25 23.49 21.95
#